data_AF-A0ABD1HHV2-F1
#
_entry.id   AF-A0ABD1HHV2-F1
#
_cell.length_a   1.000
_cell.length_b   1.000
_cell.length_c   1.000
_cell.angle_alpha   90.00
_cell.angle_beta   90.00
_cell.angle_gamma   90.00
#
_symmetry.space_group_name_H-M   'P 1'
#
loop_
_entity.id
_entity.type
_entity.pdbx_description
1 polymer ?
#
loop_
_entity_poly.entity_id
_entity_poly.type
_entity_poly.pdbx_seq_one_letter_code
_entity_poly.pdbx_strand_id
1 'polypeptide(L)'
;MAAKISISKIAQAYCFQLRARRFSSKPHYSSSSKSQRQDSNFGTDADADAVPTAGISKPLSEILKDLNKKVPESLLKSRTEPSGFSIRYVPWHVLNRILNLHAPEWSGEVRSITYSADGNSVSVVYRVTLYGTDAEIFREATGSASASDTSYGSPVQKAEAMAFRRACARLGLGLHLYHEELE
;
A
#
# COMPACT_ATOMS: atom_id res chain seq x y z
N MET A 1 -10.90 -18.89 34.40
CA MET A 1 -9.46 -18.67 34.09
C MET A 1 -9.30 -18.71 32.58
N ALA A 2 -9.28 -17.55 31.92
CA ALA A 2 -9.15 -17.46 30.46
C ALA A 2 -7.68 -17.24 30.07
N ALA A 3 -7.16 -18.13 29.23
CA ALA A 3 -5.78 -18.11 28.77
C ALA A 3 -5.51 -16.88 27.89
N LYS A 4 -4.53 -16.06 28.29
CA LYS A 4 -4.02 -14.94 27.49
C LYS A 4 -3.22 -15.50 26.31
N ILE A 5 -3.82 -15.48 25.12
CA ILE A 5 -3.11 -15.81 23.88
C ILE A 5 -2.24 -14.60 23.50
N SER A 6 -0.93 -14.80 23.61
CA SER A 6 0.10 -13.81 23.31
C SER A 6 0.12 -13.43 21.83
N ILE A 7 0.20 -12.12 21.57
CA ILE A 7 0.26 -11.44 20.26
C ILE A 7 1.46 -11.89 19.39
N SER A 8 2.37 -12.71 19.95
CA SER A 8 3.59 -13.18 19.28
C SER A 8 3.37 -14.21 18.16
N LYS A 9 2.27 -14.98 18.15
CA LYS A 9 2.12 -16.11 17.21
C LYS A 9 1.61 -15.74 15.81
N ILE A 10 0.88 -14.64 15.64
CA ILE A 10 0.40 -14.18 14.32
C ILE A 10 1.51 -13.40 13.57
N ALA A 11 2.47 -12.83 14.29
CA ALA A 11 3.65 -12.20 13.69
C ALA A 11 4.61 -13.22 13.03
N GLN A 12 4.61 -14.47 13.48
CA GLN A 12 5.58 -15.48 13.01
C GLN A 12 5.19 -16.12 11.68
N ALA A 13 3.90 -16.31 11.39
CA ALA A 13 3.46 -16.92 10.12
C ALA A 13 3.62 -16.00 8.90
N TYR A 14 3.64 -14.68 9.11
CA TYR A 14 3.74 -13.69 8.02
C TYR A 14 5.17 -13.13 7.82
N CYS A 15 6.14 -13.50 8.66
CA CYS A 15 7.54 -13.06 8.55
C CYS A 15 8.47 -14.09 7.90
N PHE A 16 8.00 -15.30 7.59
CA PHE A 16 8.86 -16.37 7.06
C PHE A 16 9.11 -16.34 5.55
N GLN A 17 8.40 -15.51 4.78
CA GLN A 17 8.59 -15.42 3.32
C GLN A 17 9.52 -14.30 2.85
N LEU A 18 9.99 -13.41 3.75
CA LEU A 18 10.84 -12.27 3.37
C LEU A 18 12.34 -12.47 3.60
N ARG A 19 12.81 -13.68 3.95
CA ARG A 19 14.21 -13.92 4.33
C ARG A 19 15.11 -14.56 3.26
N ALA A 20 14.63 -14.71 2.02
CA ALA A 20 15.36 -15.44 0.97
C ALA A 20 15.71 -14.62 -0.29
N ARG A 21 15.90 -13.29 -0.19
CA ARG A 21 16.48 -12.51 -1.30
C ARG A 21 17.72 -11.75 -0.82
N ARG A 22 18.85 -12.47 -0.74
CA ARG A 22 20.17 -11.84 -0.67
C ARG A 22 20.50 -11.30 -2.07
N PHE A 23 20.32 -10.00 -2.30
CA PHE A 23 20.91 -9.35 -3.46
C PHE A 23 22.41 -9.17 -3.19
N SER A 24 23.23 -9.96 -3.87
CA SER A 24 24.68 -9.77 -3.98
C SER A 24 24.94 -8.97 -5.25
N SER A 25 25.10 -7.65 -5.14
CA SER A 25 25.61 -6.83 -6.24
C SER A 25 27.14 -6.82 -6.21
N LYS A 26 27.77 -7.49 -7.19
CA LYS A 26 29.19 -7.26 -7.50
C LYS A 26 29.26 -6.15 -8.56
N PRO A 27 30.11 -5.11 -8.39
CA PRO A 27 30.33 -4.13 -9.43
C PRO A 27 31.29 -4.71 -10.50
N HIS A 28 30.88 -4.68 -11.77
CA HIS A 28 31.78 -4.96 -12.89
C HIS A 28 32.31 -3.65 -13.47
N TYR A 29 33.63 -3.46 -13.39
CA TYR A 29 34.37 -2.38 -14.02
C TYR A 29 34.54 -2.69 -15.52
N SER A 30 34.21 -1.73 -16.39
CA SER A 30 34.40 -1.83 -17.82
C SER A 30 35.84 -1.43 -18.20
N SER A 31 36.51 -2.26 -18.99
CA SER A 31 37.66 -1.84 -19.78
C SER A 31 37.66 -2.54 -21.13
N SER A 32 38.08 -1.80 -22.13
CA SER A 32 37.87 -2.02 -23.55
C SER A 32 38.99 -2.79 -24.27
N SER A 33 38.59 -3.46 -25.35
CA SER A 33 39.31 -3.70 -26.63
C SER A 33 40.26 -4.91 -26.77
N LYS A 34 39.90 -5.88 -27.65
CA LYS A 34 40.35 -6.03 -29.07
C LYS A 34 40.01 -7.42 -29.66
N SER A 35 39.35 -7.39 -30.83
CA SER A 35 39.48 -8.25 -32.04
C SER A 35 39.90 -9.73 -31.95
N GLN A 36 39.03 -10.65 -32.42
CA GLN A 36 39.34 -11.58 -33.53
C GLN A 36 38.09 -12.30 -34.08
N ARG A 37 38.12 -12.60 -35.38
CA ARG A 37 37.07 -13.18 -36.24
C ARG A 37 36.94 -14.70 -36.08
N GLN A 38 35.75 -15.27 -36.30
CA GLN A 38 35.50 -16.40 -37.22
C GLN A 38 34.01 -16.78 -37.35
N ASP A 39 33.69 -17.37 -38.50
CA ASP A 39 32.39 -17.56 -39.16
C ASP A 39 31.47 -18.69 -38.61
N SER A 40 30.20 -18.57 -39.05
CA SER A 40 29.21 -19.63 -39.35
C SER A 40 28.44 -20.29 -38.19
N ASN A 41 27.11 -20.08 -38.15
CA ASN A 41 26.10 -21.01 -38.70
C ASN A 41 24.70 -20.72 -38.10
N PHE A 42 23.68 -21.03 -38.89
CA PHE A 42 22.24 -20.89 -38.70
C PHE A 42 21.71 -21.38 -37.34
N GLY A 43 20.93 -20.53 -36.66
CA GLY A 43 20.19 -20.87 -35.44
C GLY A 43 19.00 -19.93 -35.25
N THR A 44 17.81 -20.46 -35.48
CA THR A 44 16.52 -19.85 -35.12
C THR A 44 16.41 -19.74 -33.61
N ASP A 45 16.56 -18.55 -33.06
CA ASP A 45 16.08 -18.23 -31.71
C ASP A 45 15.46 -16.84 -31.76
N ALA A 46 14.17 -16.81 -32.06
CA ALA A 46 13.30 -15.71 -31.65
C ALA A 46 13.08 -15.87 -30.13
N ASP A 47 14.15 -15.71 -29.36
CA ASP A 47 14.05 -15.51 -27.92
C ASP A 47 13.54 -14.08 -27.76
N ALA A 48 12.22 -13.96 -27.75
CA ALA A 48 11.55 -12.75 -27.33
C ALA A 48 12.05 -12.50 -25.91
N ASP A 49 12.96 -11.54 -25.80
CA ASP A 49 13.59 -11.01 -24.61
C ASP A 49 12.49 -10.47 -23.68
N ALA A 50 11.73 -11.40 -23.09
CA ALA A 50 10.65 -11.17 -22.18
C ALA A 50 11.32 -10.69 -20.91
N VAL A 51 11.50 -9.36 -20.86
CA VAL A 51 11.86 -8.62 -19.65
C VAL A 51 11.10 -9.27 -18.50
N PRO A 52 11.78 -9.88 -17.52
CA PRO A 52 11.08 -10.52 -16.43
C PRO A 52 10.29 -9.44 -15.70
N THR A 53 8.98 -9.39 -15.91
CA THR A 53 8.01 -8.62 -15.12
C THR A 53 7.88 -9.22 -13.71
N ALA A 54 9.00 -9.65 -13.12
CA ALA A 54 9.12 -10.39 -11.88
C ALA A 54 8.77 -9.56 -10.62
N GLY A 55 8.17 -8.38 -10.80
CA GLY A 55 7.61 -7.55 -9.73
C GLY A 55 6.09 -7.68 -9.61
N ILE A 56 5.34 -7.67 -10.72
CA ILE A 56 3.88 -7.63 -10.70
C ILE A 56 3.34 -9.04 -10.99
N SER A 57 2.70 -9.66 -10.00
CA SER A 57 2.35 -11.08 -10.06
C SER A 57 0.86 -11.37 -10.28
N LYS A 58 -0.01 -10.35 -10.26
CA LYS A 58 -1.47 -10.53 -10.33
C LYS A 58 -2.14 -9.56 -11.30
N PRO A 59 -3.19 -9.99 -12.02
CA PRO A 59 -4.04 -9.06 -12.77
C PRO A 59 -4.79 -8.13 -11.81
N LEU A 60 -5.07 -6.91 -12.25
CA LEU A 60 -5.66 -5.86 -11.43
C LEU A 60 -7.01 -6.29 -10.84
N SER A 61 -7.80 -7.07 -11.60
CA SER A 61 -9.07 -7.62 -11.16
C SER A 61 -8.96 -8.53 -9.92
N GLU A 62 -7.90 -9.34 -9.84
CA GLU A 62 -7.66 -10.21 -8.67
C GLU A 62 -7.26 -9.39 -7.45
N ILE A 63 -6.39 -8.39 -7.64
CA ILE A 63 -5.99 -7.46 -6.58
C ILE A 63 -7.23 -6.77 -5.99
N LEU A 64 -8.07 -6.18 -6.85
CA LEU A 64 -9.27 -5.48 -6.41
C LEU A 64 -10.26 -6.43 -5.72
N LYS A 65 -10.40 -7.67 -6.20
CA LYS A 65 -11.24 -8.69 -5.55
C LYS A 65 -10.75 -9.01 -4.13
N ASP A 66 -9.43 -9.14 -3.95
CA ASP A 66 -8.81 -9.36 -2.65
C ASP A 66 -9.00 -8.16 -1.71
N LEU A 67 -8.78 -6.95 -2.20
CA LEU A 67 -8.92 -5.71 -1.41
C LEU A 67 -10.38 -5.42 -0.99
N ASN A 68 -11.37 -5.85 -1.77
CA ASN A 68 -12.79 -5.69 -1.44
C ASN A 68 -13.29 -6.65 -0.33
N LYS A 69 -12.48 -7.61 0.12
CA LYS A 69 -12.85 -8.48 1.24
C LYS A 69 -13.03 -7.65 2.52
N LYS A 70 -14.01 -8.03 3.35
CA LYS A 70 -14.22 -7.38 4.66
C LYS A 70 -12.95 -7.51 5.51
N VAL A 71 -12.59 -6.41 6.17
CA VAL A 71 -11.46 -6.40 7.11
C VAL A 71 -11.95 -7.07 8.40
N PRO A 72 -11.22 -8.07 8.95
CA PRO A 72 -11.62 -8.70 10.20
C PRO A 72 -11.80 -7.70 11.34
N GLU A 73 -12.87 -7.90 12.13
CA GLU A 73 -13.22 -7.06 13.28
C GLU A 73 -12.07 -6.85 14.28
N SER A 74 -11.21 -7.87 14.44
CA SER A 74 -10.04 -7.81 15.33
C SER A 74 -8.99 -6.77 14.91
N LEU A 75 -9.00 -6.33 13.66
CA LEU A 75 -8.10 -5.31 13.12
C LEU A 75 -8.71 -3.91 13.14
N LEU A 76 -9.99 -3.79 13.50
CA LEU A 76 -10.68 -2.52 13.60
C LEU A 76 -10.41 -1.85 14.95
N LYS A 77 -10.49 -0.53 14.95
CA LYS A 77 -10.48 0.31 16.15
C LYS A 77 -11.72 1.18 16.15
N SER A 78 -12.18 1.54 17.34
CA SER A 78 -13.29 2.47 17.52
C SER A 78 -12.77 3.77 18.11
N ARG A 79 -13.32 4.88 17.65
CA ARG A 79 -13.11 6.20 18.23
C ARG A 79 -14.48 6.81 18.53
N THR A 80 -14.66 7.29 19.75
CA THR A 80 -15.83 8.08 20.13
C THR A 80 -15.58 9.54 19.79
N GLU A 81 -16.45 10.14 19.01
CA GLU A 81 -16.42 11.57 18.76
C GLU A 81 -17.07 12.34 19.94
N PRO A 82 -16.80 13.65 20.10
CA PRO A 82 -17.41 14.46 21.17
C PRO A 82 -18.94 14.45 21.16
N SER A 83 -19.57 14.15 20.01
CA SER A 83 -21.02 13.98 19.87
C SER A 83 -21.57 12.68 20.47
N GLY A 84 -20.70 11.78 20.97
CA GLY A 84 -21.09 10.48 21.52
C GLY A 84 -21.19 9.35 20.49
N PHE A 85 -21.04 9.66 19.19
CA PHE A 85 -21.06 8.65 18.12
C PHE A 85 -19.73 7.88 18.07
N SER A 86 -19.79 6.55 18.01
CA SER A 86 -18.62 5.68 17.91
C SER A 86 -18.38 5.27 16.46
N ILE A 87 -17.23 5.67 15.92
CA ILE A 87 -16.83 5.37 14.54
C ILE A 87 -15.80 4.24 14.56
N ARG A 88 -16.09 3.16 13.83
CA ARG A 88 -15.11 2.11 13.54
C ARG A 88 -14.21 2.52 12.38
N TYR A 89 -12.92 2.22 12.47
CA TYR A 89 -11.95 2.51 11.43
C TYR A 89 -10.82 1.48 11.41
N VAL A 90 -10.17 1.34 10.25
CA VAL A 90 -8.91 0.60 10.12
C VAL A 90 -7.73 1.55 10.35
N PRO A 91 -6.79 1.27 11.27
CA PRO A 91 -5.57 2.06 11.41
C PRO A 91 -4.73 2.06 10.12
N TRP A 92 -4.09 3.19 9.80
CA TRP A 92 -3.37 3.35 8.52
C TRP A 92 -2.31 2.26 8.29
N HIS A 93 -1.56 1.86 9.32
CA HIS A 93 -0.52 0.84 9.20
C HIS A 93 -1.08 -0.56 8.90
N VAL A 94 -2.34 -0.83 9.26
CA VAL A 94 -3.01 -2.09 8.92
C VAL A 94 -3.34 -2.09 7.43
N LEU A 95 -3.85 -0.98 6.87
CA LEU A 95 -4.08 -0.86 5.44
C LEU A 95 -2.79 -1.02 4.64
N ASN A 96 -1.71 -0.39 5.09
CA ASN A 96 -0.37 -0.53 4.50
C ASN A 96 0.07 -2.00 4.43
N ARG A 97 -0.20 -2.77 5.50
CA ARG A 97 0.11 -4.20 5.53
C ARG A 97 -0.77 -5.03 4.60
N ILE A 98 -2.05 -4.69 4.47
CA ILE A 98 -2.98 -5.36 3.55
C ILE A 98 -2.56 -5.09 2.09
N LEU A 99 -2.20 -3.85 1.76
CA LEU A 99 -1.66 -3.50 0.45
C LEU A 99 -0.37 -4.28 0.15
N ASN A 100 0.59 -4.30 1.06
CA ASN A 100 1.82 -5.10 0.90
C ASN A 100 1.56 -6.60 0.69
N LEU A 101 0.45 -7.13 1.23
CA LEU A 101 0.09 -8.54 1.09
C LEU A 101 -0.55 -8.84 -0.28
N HIS A 102 -1.46 -7.99 -0.75
CA HIS A 102 -2.26 -8.27 -1.96
C HIS A 102 -1.75 -7.57 -3.21
N ALA A 103 -0.99 -6.49 -3.07
CA ALA A 103 -0.47 -5.67 -4.14
C ALA A 103 0.92 -5.13 -3.76
N PRO A 104 1.96 -5.98 -3.61
CA PRO A 104 3.27 -5.58 -3.07
C PRO A 104 3.94 -4.42 -3.83
N GLU A 105 3.58 -4.22 -5.10
CA GLU A 105 4.11 -3.16 -5.97
C GLU A 105 3.34 -1.83 -5.85
N TRP A 106 2.33 -1.73 -4.98
CA TRP A 106 1.56 -0.50 -4.82
C TRP A 106 2.45 0.69 -4.46
N SER A 107 2.00 1.89 -4.85
CA SER A 107 2.67 3.14 -4.49
C SER A 107 1.68 4.13 -3.88
N GLY A 108 2.21 4.98 -3.01
CA GLY A 108 1.47 6.03 -2.35
C GLY A 108 2.25 7.33 -2.38
N GLU A 109 1.57 8.43 -2.70
CA GLU A 109 2.20 9.74 -2.76
C GLU A 109 1.27 10.84 -2.26
N VAL A 110 1.85 11.82 -1.58
CA VAL A 110 1.20 13.08 -1.24
C VAL A 110 1.18 13.96 -2.50
N ARG A 111 -0.02 14.31 -2.97
CA ARG A 111 -0.21 15.14 -4.18
C ARG A 111 -0.19 16.62 -3.86
N SER A 112 -0.73 17.00 -2.71
CA SER A 112 -0.69 18.39 -2.24
C SER A 112 -0.91 18.46 -0.73
N ILE A 113 -0.37 19.53 -0.15
CA ILE A 113 -0.59 19.93 1.25
C ILE A 113 -1.03 21.40 1.20
N THR A 114 -2.23 21.69 1.70
CA THR A 114 -2.82 23.02 1.69
C THR A 114 -3.20 23.42 3.11
N TYR A 115 -2.64 24.52 3.59
CA TYR A 115 -3.07 25.14 4.84
C TYR A 115 -4.25 26.08 4.57
N SER A 116 -5.20 26.15 5.48
CA SER A 116 -6.28 27.15 5.39
C SER A 116 -5.72 28.57 5.55
N ALA A 117 -6.43 29.57 5.02
CA ALA A 117 -5.98 30.95 5.04
C ALA A 117 -5.75 31.51 6.46
N ASP A 118 -6.52 31.00 7.43
CA ASP A 118 -6.40 31.32 8.85
C ASP A 118 -5.32 30.49 9.58
N GLY A 119 -4.68 29.55 8.90
CA GLY A 119 -3.67 28.65 9.47
C GLY A 119 -4.23 27.59 10.45
N ASN A 120 -5.54 27.53 10.64
CA ASN A 120 -6.17 26.67 11.65
C ASN A 120 -6.32 25.21 11.22
N SER A 121 -6.18 24.92 9.93
CA SER A 121 -6.31 23.56 9.41
C SER A 121 -5.32 23.28 8.30
N VAL A 122 -5.01 22.01 8.13
CA VAL A 122 -4.25 21.50 7.00
C VAL A 122 -5.05 20.42 6.30
N SER A 123 -5.06 20.47 4.97
CA SER A 123 -5.66 19.46 4.10
C SER A 123 -4.59 18.82 3.24
N VAL A 124 -4.64 17.51 3.11
CA VAL A 124 -3.70 16.70 2.32
C VAL A 124 -4.49 15.92 1.28
N VAL A 125 -4.06 15.97 0.02
CA VAL A 125 -4.53 15.07 -1.03
C VAL A 125 -3.51 13.96 -1.18
N TYR A 126 -3.97 12.71 -1.08
CA TYR A 126 -3.12 11.53 -1.20
C TYR A 126 -3.60 10.64 -2.35
N ARG A 127 -2.66 10.11 -3.13
CA ARG A 127 -2.90 9.16 -4.21
C ARG A 127 -2.40 7.78 -3.81
N VAL A 128 -3.23 6.76 -4.00
CA VAL A 128 -2.83 5.35 -3.96
C VAL A 128 -2.94 4.79 -5.36
N THR A 129 -1.87 4.15 -5.82
CA THR A 129 -1.78 3.51 -7.13
C THR A 129 -1.55 2.01 -6.95
N LEU A 130 -2.33 1.20 -7.67
CA LEU A 130 -2.17 -0.24 -7.76
C LEU A 130 -1.69 -0.60 -9.17
N TYR A 131 -0.76 -1.55 -9.23
CA TYR A 131 -0.21 -2.06 -10.48
C TYR A 131 -0.61 -3.53 -10.61
N GLY A 132 -1.40 -3.84 -11.63
CA GLY A 132 -1.67 -5.19 -12.09
C GLY A 132 -0.83 -5.52 -13.33
N THR A 133 -0.78 -6.80 -13.68
CA THR A 133 -0.05 -7.26 -14.88
C THR A 133 -0.68 -6.73 -16.19
N ASP A 134 -1.95 -6.36 -16.14
CA ASP A 134 -2.79 -5.92 -17.25
C ASP A 134 -3.09 -4.42 -17.25
N ALA A 135 -3.15 -3.78 -16.07
CA ALA A 135 -3.48 -2.37 -15.95
C ALA A 135 -2.94 -1.72 -14.65
N GLU A 136 -2.80 -0.40 -14.68
CA GLU A 136 -2.59 0.45 -13.52
C GLU A 136 -3.88 1.22 -13.19
N ILE A 137 -4.17 1.39 -11.90
CA ILE A 137 -5.27 2.26 -11.44
C ILE A 137 -4.83 3.06 -10.24
N PHE A 138 -5.27 4.32 -10.17
CA PHE A 138 -5.11 5.14 -8.98
C PHE A 138 -6.42 5.75 -8.50
N ARG A 139 -6.46 6.03 -7.19
CA ARG A 139 -7.54 6.77 -6.53
C ARG A 139 -6.94 7.80 -5.59
N GLU A 140 -7.51 8.99 -5.65
CA GLU A 140 -7.14 10.09 -4.77
C GLU A 140 -8.25 10.36 -3.76
N ALA A 141 -7.84 10.79 -2.57
CA ALA A 141 -8.75 11.30 -1.55
C ALA A 141 -8.07 12.37 -0.70
N THR A 142 -8.90 13.13 0.01
CA THR A 142 -8.47 14.22 0.88
C THR A 142 -8.68 13.86 2.34
N GLY A 143 -7.75 14.29 3.19
CA GLY A 143 -7.88 14.29 4.64
C GLY A 143 -7.54 15.66 5.20
N SER A 144 -8.20 16.05 6.29
CA SER A 144 -8.01 17.37 6.90
C SER A 144 -7.84 17.23 8.40
N ALA A 145 -6.96 18.03 8.99
CA ALA A 145 -6.72 18.06 10.43
C ALA A 145 -6.62 19.50 10.93
N SER A 146 -7.03 19.72 12.18
CA SER A 146 -6.79 21.00 12.84
C SER A 146 -5.30 21.19 13.12
N ALA A 147 -4.78 22.38 12.87
CA ALA A 147 -3.42 22.77 13.24
C ALA A 147 -3.25 22.89 14.77
N SER A 148 -4.34 23.16 15.49
CA SER A 148 -4.35 23.23 16.96
C SER A 148 -4.54 21.88 17.66
N ASP A 149 -4.78 20.80 16.91
CA ASP A 149 -4.93 19.47 17.50
C ASP A 149 -3.58 18.95 17.99
N THR A 150 -3.34 19.07 19.30
CA THR A 150 -2.13 18.62 20.00
C THR A 150 -2.13 17.14 20.33
N SER A 151 -3.12 16.36 19.88
CA SER A 151 -3.06 14.90 19.99
C SER A 151 -1.91 14.32 19.15
N TYR A 152 -1.71 13.00 19.22
CA TYR A 152 -0.56 12.31 18.62
C TYR A 152 -0.31 12.61 17.13
N GLY A 153 0.93 12.98 16.80
CA GLY A 153 1.40 13.26 15.43
C GLY A 153 1.18 14.70 14.97
N SER A 154 1.86 15.11 13.91
CA SER A 154 1.67 16.43 13.31
C SER A 154 0.31 16.52 12.58
N PRO A 155 -0.26 17.73 12.43
CA PRO A 155 -1.49 17.92 11.65
C PRO A 155 -1.41 17.34 10.24
N VAL A 156 -0.24 17.46 9.59
CA VAL A 156 0.02 16.87 8.27
C VAL A 156 -0.05 15.34 8.32
N GLN A 157 0.60 14.69 9.30
CA GLN A 157 0.57 13.23 9.45
C GLN A 157 -0.86 12.72 9.67
N LYS A 158 -1.68 13.45 10.45
CA LYS A 158 -3.09 13.12 10.68
C LYS A 158 -3.92 13.24 9.40
N ALA A 159 -3.75 14.34 8.68
CA ALA A 159 -4.43 14.60 7.42
C ALA A 159 -4.04 13.57 6.35
N GLU A 160 -2.75 13.25 6.23
CA GLU A 160 -2.22 12.21 5.35
C GLU A 160 -2.80 10.83 5.68
N ALA A 161 -2.76 10.41 6.95
CA ALA A 161 -3.33 9.13 7.37
C ALA A 161 -4.84 9.03 7.13
N MET A 162 -5.57 10.15 7.16
CA MET A 162 -6.98 10.21 6.79
C MET A 162 -7.18 10.09 5.28
N ALA A 163 -6.40 10.85 4.50
CA ALA A 163 -6.43 10.82 3.04
C ALA A 163 -6.10 9.43 2.50
N PHE A 164 -5.04 8.80 3.02
CA PHE A 164 -4.62 7.45 2.66
C PHE A 164 -5.72 6.41 2.91
N ARG A 165 -6.34 6.41 4.10
CA ARG A 165 -7.46 5.49 4.42
C ARG A 165 -8.64 5.66 3.46
N ARG A 166 -8.97 6.91 3.10
CA ARG A 166 -10.06 7.21 2.15
C ARG A 166 -9.72 6.81 0.73
N ALA A 167 -8.47 7.00 0.29
CA ALA A 167 -7.99 6.56 -1.01
C ALA A 167 -8.05 5.03 -1.14
N CYS A 168 -7.66 4.31 -0.07
CA CYS A 168 -7.81 2.85 0.01
C CYS A 168 -9.29 2.42 -0.09
N ALA A 169 -10.20 3.11 0.59
CA ALA A 169 -11.64 2.81 0.51
C ALA A 169 -12.19 2.98 -0.91
N ARG A 170 -11.70 3.95 -1.68
CA ARG A 170 -12.06 4.12 -3.11
C ARG A 170 -11.56 2.99 -4.01
N LEU A 171 -10.61 2.18 -3.54
CA LEU A 171 -10.13 0.94 -4.18
C LEU A 171 -10.84 -0.31 -3.61
N GLY A 172 -11.83 -0.13 -2.71
CA GLY A 172 -12.58 -1.20 -2.06
C GLY A 172 -12.07 -1.59 -0.67
N LEU A 173 -10.82 -1.24 -0.34
CA LEU A 173 -10.20 -1.64 0.92
C LEU A 173 -10.78 -0.86 2.12
N GLY A 174 -11.51 -1.57 2.99
CA GLY A 174 -12.18 -0.95 4.14
C GLY A 174 -13.45 -0.18 3.78
N LEU A 175 -13.93 -0.30 2.53
CA LEU A 175 -15.14 0.39 2.06
C LEU A 175 -16.39 0.00 2.86
N HIS A 176 -16.50 -1.27 3.27
CA HIS A 176 -17.61 -1.79 4.06
C HIS A 176 -17.86 -1.05 5.39
N LEU A 177 -16.90 -0.27 5.90
CA LEU A 177 -17.07 0.53 7.12
C LEU A 177 -17.88 1.82 6.90
N TYR A 178 -18.09 2.22 5.64
CA TYR A 178 -18.86 3.41 5.27
C TYR A 178 -20.31 3.11 4.94
N HIS A 179 -20.67 1.84 4.81
CA HIS A 179 -22.07 1.46 4.67
C HIS A 179 -22.69 1.44 6.06
N GLU A 180 -23.75 2.20 6.25
CA GLU A 180 -24.68 1.95 7.34
C GLU A 180 -25.23 0.53 7.11
N GLU A 181 -25.21 -0.32 8.15
CA GLU A 181 -26.00 -1.54 8.11
C GLU A 181 -27.45 -1.08 7.98
N LEU A 182 -27.97 -1.12 6.76
CA LEU A 182 -29.41 -1.10 6.52
C LEU A 182 -29.94 -2.39 7.15
N GLU A 183 -30.19 -2.34 8.45
CA GLU A 183 -31.05 -3.30 9.14
C GLU A 183 -32.50 -3.15 8.66
#